data_AF-A0A2W1KHI2-F1
#
_entry.id   AF-A0A2W1KHI2-F1
#
_cell.length_a   1.000
_cell.length_b   1.000
_cell.length_c   1.000
_cell.angle_alpha   90.00
_cell.angle_beta   90.00
_cell.angle_gamma   90.00
#
_symmetry.space_group_name_H-M   'P 1'
#
loop_
_entity.id
_entity.type
_entity.pdbx_description
1 polymer ?
#
loop_
_entity_poly.entity_id
_entity_poly.type
_entity_poly.pdbx_seq_one_letter_code
_entity_poly.pdbx_strand_id
1 'polypeptide(L)'
;MNIVEAAEILNVRHNADHLVVKAAYHALAKRHHPDQGGDTATMQRVNEAHNYMSTRTQQARQAEWERLQPKPVPQPDASRSASRKPTSSSPKPAPSQTGPTTRPWKPALTTRQKFEIWRYKQPRIVRWMLNLSRFLLILAGRLVVVGAMFYGYAESVRWAIKWLAHGAWVLLIFFPGIPVTLAGLYVTAIFAGNFLLGGWKGLGDYLMDRGPERLGANAASEAWARKNASRTRWL
;
A
#
# COMPACT_ATOMS: atom_id res chain seq x y z
N MET A 1 7.91 -27.17 -10.21
CA MET A 1 8.20 -25.79 -10.62
C MET A 1 9.61 -25.41 -10.19
N ASN A 2 10.41 -24.82 -11.09
CA ASN A 2 11.71 -24.20 -10.76
C ASN A 2 11.63 -22.66 -10.81
N ILE A 3 12.71 -21.97 -10.38
CA ILE A 3 12.74 -20.49 -10.32
C ILE A 3 12.62 -19.83 -11.70
N VAL A 4 13.15 -20.44 -12.75
CA VAL A 4 13.10 -19.90 -14.12
C VAL A 4 11.66 -19.96 -14.64
N GLU A 5 11.03 -21.12 -14.52
CA GLU A 5 9.64 -21.38 -14.91
C GLU A 5 8.66 -20.48 -14.14
N ALA A 6 8.82 -20.34 -12.82
CA ALA A 6 7.96 -19.47 -12.02
C ALA A 6 8.09 -17.98 -12.42
N ALA A 7 9.31 -17.53 -12.71
CA ALA A 7 9.58 -16.16 -13.15
C ALA A 7 9.01 -15.89 -14.56
N GLU A 8 9.11 -16.87 -15.47
CA GLU A 8 8.55 -16.81 -16.82
C GLU A 8 7.01 -16.77 -16.81
N ILE A 9 6.36 -17.64 -16.04
CA ILE A 9 4.88 -17.66 -15.92
C ILE A 9 4.35 -16.32 -15.41
N LEU A 10 5.01 -15.72 -14.43
CA LEU A 10 4.62 -14.40 -13.91
C LEU A 10 5.14 -13.22 -14.76
N ASN A 11 5.96 -13.50 -15.78
CA ASN A 11 6.63 -12.49 -16.60
C ASN A 11 7.40 -11.45 -15.76
N VAL A 12 8.19 -11.92 -14.79
CA VAL A 12 9.04 -11.12 -13.91
C VAL A 12 10.48 -11.63 -13.92
N ARG A 13 11.42 -10.86 -13.36
CA ARG A 13 12.78 -11.35 -13.14
C ARG A 13 12.83 -12.37 -12.00
N HIS A 14 13.74 -13.34 -12.07
CA HIS A 14 13.96 -14.33 -11.01
C HIS A 14 14.30 -13.67 -9.65
N ASN A 15 14.97 -12.51 -9.66
CA ASN A 15 15.32 -11.72 -8.48
C ASN A 15 14.31 -10.58 -8.20
N ALA A 16 13.14 -10.59 -8.85
CA ALA A 16 12.14 -9.55 -8.65
C ALA A 16 11.70 -9.46 -7.18
N ASP A 17 11.48 -8.23 -6.73
CA ASP A 17 10.99 -7.95 -5.39
C ASP A 17 9.56 -8.50 -5.18
N HIS A 18 9.20 -8.84 -3.95
CA HIS A 18 7.93 -9.45 -3.59
C HIS A 18 6.73 -8.62 -4.08
N LEU A 19 6.84 -7.29 -4.06
CA LEU A 19 5.78 -6.41 -4.56
C LEU A 19 5.62 -6.49 -6.08
N VAL A 20 6.70 -6.70 -6.82
CA VAL A 20 6.63 -6.88 -8.28
C VAL A 20 5.97 -8.22 -8.60
N VAL A 21 6.33 -9.28 -7.87
CA VAL A 21 5.72 -10.60 -7.98
C VAL A 21 4.21 -10.52 -7.69
N LYS A 22 3.83 -9.86 -6.58
CA LYS A 22 2.42 -9.66 -6.20
C LYS A 22 1.65 -8.86 -7.26
N ALA A 23 2.22 -7.78 -7.78
CA ALA A 23 1.58 -6.96 -8.80
C ALA A 23 1.39 -7.72 -10.13
N ALA A 24 2.39 -8.50 -10.54
CA ALA A 24 2.30 -9.33 -11.74
C ALA A 24 1.22 -10.42 -11.58
N TYR A 25 1.19 -11.06 -10.41
CA TYR A 25 0.14 -12.02 -10.06
C TYR A 25 -1.26 -11.41 -10.19
N HIS A 26 -1.53 -10.26 -9.56
CA HIS A 26 -2.85 -9.62 -9.66
C HIS A 26 -3.23 -9.25 -11.09
N ALA A 27 -2.27 -8.78 -11.88
CA ALA A 27 -2.51 -8.44 -13.28
C ALA A 27 -2.87 -9.67 -14.13
N LEU A 28 -2.19 -10.79 -13.91
CA LEU A 28 -2.46 -12.05 -14.60
C LEU A 28 -3.76 -12.71 -14.10
N ALA A 29 -3.97 -12.71 -12.78
CA ALA A 29 -5.17 -13.26 -12.16
C ALA A 29 -6.43 -12.56 -12.68
N LYS A 30 -6.40 -11.23 -12.79
CA LYS A 30 -7.52 -10.47 -13.36
C LYS A 30 -7.81 -10.84 -14.82
N ARG A 31 -6.78 -11.19 -15.61
CA ARG A 31 -6.94 -11.55 -17.03
C ARG A 31 -7.42 -12.97 -17.25
N HIS A 32 -6.99 -13.90 -16.39
CA HIS A 32 -7.23 -15.34 -16.55
C HIS A 32 -8.23 -15.90 -15.54
N HIS A 33 -8.95 -15.05 -14.80
CA HIS A 33 -9.94 -15.51 -13.83
C HIS A 33 -11.10 -16.26 -14.53
N PRO A 34 -11.50 -17.46 -14.06
CA PRO A 34 -12.57 -18.24 -14.69
C PRO A 34 -13.91 -17.48 -14.73
N ASP A 35 -14.25 -16.75 -13.67
CA ASP A 35 -15.48 -15.93 -13.62
C ASP A 35 -15.51 -14.79 -14.66
N GLN A 36 -14.36 -14.43 -15.23
CA GLN A 36 -14.24 -13.42 -16.29
C GLN A 36 -14.05 -14.05 -17.67
N GLY A 37 -14.31 -15.35 -17.82
CA GLY A 37 -14.12 -16.10 -19.06
C GLY A 37 -12.66 -16.51 -19.32
N GLY A 38 -11.82 -16.50 -18.30
CA GLY A 38 -10.44 -16.98 -18.37
C GLY A 38 -10.32 -18.50 -18.26
N ASP A 39 -9.12 -19.02 -18.53
CA ASP A 39 -8.81 -20.45 -18.43
C ASP A 39 -8.35 -20.83 -17.01
N THR A 40 -9.07 -21.78 -16.40
CA THR A 40 -8.76 -22.35 -15.08
C THR A 40 -7.37 -22.95 -15.01
N ALA A 41 -6.93 -23.65 -16.06
CA ALA A 41 -5.61 -24.30 -16.07
C ALA A 41 -4.48 -23.26 -16.06
N THR A 42 -4.64 -22.19 -16.83
CA THR A 42 -3.72 -21.04 -16.81
C THR A 42 -3.70 -20.36 -15.45
N MET A 43 -4.87 -20.15 -14.81
CA MET A 43 -4.94 -19.55 -13.49
C MET A 43 -4.25 -20.42 -12.41
N GLN A 44 -4.37 -21.74 -12.50
CA GLN A 44 -3.66 -22.66 -11.59
C GLN A 44 -2.14 -22.51 -11.70
N ARG A 45 -1.58 -22.47 -12.92
CA ARG A 45 -0.15 -22.24 -13.12
C ARG A 45 0.33 -20.90 -12.56
N VAL A 46 -0.47 -19.85 -12.72
CA VAL A 46 -0.19 -18.52 -12.15
C VAL A 46 -0.19 -18.55 -10.62
N ASN A 47 -1.13 -19.26 -10.00
CA ASN A 47 -1.18 -19.45 -8.54
C ASN A 47 0.04 -20.23 -8.02
N GLU A 48 0.42 -21.32 -8.70
CA GLU A 48 1.60 -22.11 -8.35
C GLU A 48 2.89 -21.27 -8.46
N ALA A 49 3.02 -20.46 -9.51
CA ALA A 49 4.17 -19.58 -9.71
C ALA A 49 4.28 -18.53 -8.61
N HIS A 50 3.15 -17.91 -8.26
CA HIS A 50 3.09 -16.94 -7.18
C HIS A 50 3.48 -17.57 -5.83
N ASN A 51 2.88 -18.72 -5.49
CA ASN A 51 3.18 -19.42 -4.25
C ASN A 51 4.66 -19.82 -4.15
N TYR A 52 5.26 -20.29 -5.24
CA TYR A 52 6.68 -20.61 -5.28
C TYR A 52 7.57 -19.37 -5.03
N MET A 53 7.24 -18.24 -5.66
CA MET A 53 7.99 -16.99 -5.53
C MET A 53 7.78 -16.27 -4.19
N SER A 54 6.60 -16.36 -3.59
CA SER A 54 6.26 -15.66 -2.34
C SER A 54 6.76 -16.38 -1.09
N THR A 55 6.90 -17.71 -1.14
CA THR A 55 7.41 -18.51 -0.01
C THR A 55 8.93 -18.44 0.15
N ARG A 56 9.66 -18.09 -0.92
CA ARG A 56 11.13 -18.01 -0.92
C ARG A 56 11.61 -16.58 -0.81
N THR A 57 12.61 -16.36 0.04
CA THR A 57 13.33 -15.09 0.10
C THR A 57 14.05 -14.80 -1.22
N GLN A 58 14.29 -13.53 -1.51
CA GLN A 58 15.00 -13.12 -2.72
C GLN A 58 16.40 -13.78 -2.82
N GLN A 59 17.10 -13.88 -1.69
CA GLN A 59 18.42 -14.53 -1.61
C GLN A 59 18.35 -16.02 -1.95
N ALA A 60 17.36 -16.75 -1.41
CA ALA A 60 17.18 -18.17 -1.71
C ALA A 60 16.90 -18.41 -3.19
N ARG A 61 16.05 -17.57 -3.81
CA ARG A 61 15.76 -17.61 -5.24
C ARG A 61 17.00 -17.35 -6.09
N GLN A 62 17.83 -16.39 -5.69
CA GLN A 62 19.05 -16.06 -6.40
C GLN A 62 20.09 -17.20 -6.33
N ALA A 63 20.29 -17.79 -5.16
CA ALA A 63 21.17 -18.95 -5.00
C ALA A 63 20.69 -20.17 -5.81
N GLU A 64 19.38 -20.39 -5.91
CA GLU A 64 18.81 -21.45 -6.75
C GLU A 64 19.05 -21.19 -8.24
N TRP A 65 18.88 -19.95 -8.70
CA TRP A 65 19.17 -19.57 -10.07
C TRP A 65 20.65 -19.72 -10.44
N GLU A 66 21.57 -19.36 -9.54
CA GLU A 66 23.01 -19.55 -9.72
C GLU A 66 23.39 -21.03 -9.88
N ARG A 67 22.71 -21.96 -9.17
CA ARG A 67 22.92 -23.40 -9.31
C ARG A 67 22.46 -23.95 -10.65
N LEU A 68 21.41 -23.34 -11.22
CA LEU A 68 20.85 -23.72 -12.51
C LEU A 68 21.65 -23.15 -13.68
N GLN A 69 22.54 -22.18 -13.44
CA GLN A 69 23.40 -21.69 -14.50
C GLN A 69 24.39 -22.79 -14.92
N PRO A 70 24.53 -23.05 -16.24
CA PRO A 70 25.58 -23.93 -16.72
C PRO A 70 26.91 -23.31 -16.29
N LYS A 71 27.62 -24.00 -15.40
CA LYS A 71 28.94 -23.58 -14.94
C LYS A 71 29.80 -23.40 -16.19
N PRO A 72 30.47 -22.24 -16.38
CA PRO A 72 31.35 -22.05 -17.52
C PRO A 72 32.34 -23.22 -17.52
N VAL A 73 32.24 -24.09 -18.52
CA VAL A 73 33.22 -25.14 -18.70
C VAL A 73 34.54 -24.39 -18.90
N PRO A 74 35.59 -24.68 -18.10
CA PRO A 74 36.89 -24.06 -18.30
C PRO A 74 37.27 -24.31 -19.75
N GLN A 75 37.26 -23.24 -20.53
CA GLN A 75 37.61 -23.32 -21.94
C GLN A 75 39.09 -23.70 -21.95
N PRO A 76 39.46 -24.90 -22.45
CA PRO A 76 40.83 -25.36 -22.38
C PRO A 76 41.73 -24.33 -23.06
N ASP A 77 42.79 -23.95 -22.35
CA ASP A 77 43.71 -22.86 -22.62
C ASP A 77 44.09 -22.71 -24.10
N ALA A 78 43.34 -21.90 -24.84
CA ALA A 78 43.75 -21.37 -26.15
C ALA A 78 44.83 -20.27 -26.01
N SER A 79 45.45 -20.15 -24.84
CA SER A 79 46.45 -19.14 -24.49
C SER A 79 47.91 -19.63 -24.62
N ARG A 80 48.16 -20.87 -25.07
CA ARG A 80 49.53 -21.38 -25.24
C ARG A 80 50.17 -21.11 -26.62
N SER A 81 49.52 -20.41 -27.53
CA SER A 81 50.09 -20.06 -28.85
C SER A 81 49.92 -18.59 -29.20
N ALA A 82 50.57 -17.69 -28.45
CA ALA A 82 50.91 -16.36 -28.94
C ALA A 82 52.08 -15.73 -28.16
N SER A 83 53.11 -16.53 -27.84
CA SER A 83 54.44 -15.97 -27.59
C SER A 83 55.09 -15.67 -28.94
N ARG A 84 54.79 -14.51 -29.52
CA ARG A 84 55.64 -13.80 -30.48
C ARG A 84 55.26 -12.33 -30.54
N LYS A 85 56.07 -11.54 -29.83
CA LYS A 85 56.20 -10.08 -29.91
C LYS A 85 56.51 -9.70 -31.38
N PRO A 86 55.94 -8.60 -31.89
CA PRO A 86 56.83 -7.46 -32.08
C PRO A 86 56.25 -6.18 -31.51
N THR A 87 57.17 -5.42 -30.91
CA THR A 87 57.04 -4.02 -30.51
C THR A 87 56.52 -3.15 -31.65
N SER A 88 55.32 -2.60 -31.49
CA SER A 88 54.91 -1.37 -32.17
C SER A 88 54.54 -0.32 -31.12
N SER A 89 55.39 0.67 -30.99
CA SER A 89 55.20 1.88 -30.21
C SER A 89 54.04 2.70 -30.78
N SER A 90 52.88 2.71 -30.11
CA SER A 90 51.85 3.74 -30.31
C SER A 90 51.93 4.78 -29.19
N PRO A 91 51.94 6.09 -29.50
CA PRO A 91 52.07 7.13 -28.48
C PRO A 91 50.77 7.26 -27.67
N LYS A 92 50.96 7.43 -26.37
CA LYS A 92 49.96 7.73 -25.34
C LYS A 92 49.15 8.99 -25.73
N PRO A 93 47.81 8.92 -25.90
CA PRO A 93 47.03 10.13 -26.08
C PRO A 93 47.00 10.93 -24.76
N ALA A 94 47.28 12.22 -24.88
CA ALA A 94 47.30 13.18 -23.79
C ALA A 94 45.93 13.28 -23.10
N PRO A 95 45.88 13.57 -21.78
CA PRO A 95 44.63 13.84 -21.10
C PRO A 95 44.03 15.15 -21.65
N SER A 96 42.91 15.02 -22.37
CA SER A 96 42.10 16.15 -22.79
C SER A 96 41.67 16.96 -21.58
N GLN A 97 42.14 18.20 -21.48
CA GLN A 97 41.75 19.15 -20.45
C GLN A 97 40.23 19.33 -20.49
N THR A 98 39.59 18.91 -19.40
CA THR A 98 38.20 19.18 -19.07
C THR A 98 37.94 20.68 -19.11
N GLY A 99 37.12 21.13 -20.05
CA GLY A 99 36.58 22.48 -20.02
C GLY A 99 35.79 22.73 -18.71
N PRO A 100 35.62 23.99 -18.30
CA PRO A 100 34.86 24.32 -17.11
C PRO A 100 33.44 23.79 -17.27
N THR A 101 33.12 22.75 -16.50
CA THR A 101 31.76 22.23 -16.38
C THR A 101 30.93 23.27 -15.67
N THR A 102 30.37 24.21 -16.44
CA THR A 102 29.29 25.09 -16.00
C THR A 102 28.09 24.19 -15.71
N ARG A 103 28.04 23.63 -14.49
CA ARG A 103 26.86 22.95 -13.98
C ARG A 103 25.71 23.97 -14.06
N PRO A 104 24.62 23.68 -14.79
CA PRO A 104 23.51 24.60 -14.90
C PRO A 104 22.99 24.89 -13.48
N TRP A 105 22.99 26.16 -13.11
CA TRP A 105 22.56 26.62 -11.80
C TRP A 105 21.09 26.21 -11.60
N LYS A 106 20.82 25.30 -10.67
CA LYS A 106 19.45 24.93 -10.35
C LYS A 106 18.81 26.12 -9.64
N PRO A 107 17.70 26.69 -10.16
CA PRO A 107 17.02 27.79 -9.48
C PRO A 107 16.61 27.35 -8.07
N ALA A 108 16.79 28.23 -7.10
CA ALA A 108 16.40 27.97 -5.72
C ALA A 108 14.90 27.58 -5.67
N LEU A 109 14.61 26.42 -5.09
CA LEU A 109 13.25 25.93 -4.91
C LEU A 109 12.42 26.96 -4.13
N THR A 110 11.31 27.37 -4.71
CA THR A 110 10.38 28.31 -4.07
C THR A 110 9.78 27.66 -2.81
N THR A 111 9.37 28.49 -1.83
CA THR A 111 8.77 28.04 -0.57
C THR A 111 7.56 27.12 -0.80
N ARG A 112 6.78 27.41 -1.86
CA ARG A 112 5.64 26.60 -2.29
C ARG A 112 6.05 25.21 -2.78
N GLN A 113 7.12 25.10 -3.56
CA GLN A 113 7.65 23.81 -4.01
C GLN A 113 8.25 23.00 -2.86
N LYS A 114 8.92 23.66 -1.91
CA LYS A 114 9.40 22.99 -0.68
C LYS A 114 8.23 22.39 0.11
N PHE A 115 7.11 23.11 0.22
CA PHE A 115 5.91 22.63 0.89
C PHE A 115 5.26 21.43 0.19
N GLU A 116 5.14 21.47 -1.15
CA GLU A 116 4.61 20.35 -1.94
C GLU A 116 5.46 19.07 -1.80
N ILE A 117 6.79 19.21 -1.84
CA ILE A 117 7.72 18.08 -1.63
C ILE A 117 7.58 17.53 -0.20
N TRP A 118 7.48 18.41 0.80
CA TRP A 118 7.24 18.01 2.19
C TRP A 118 5.90 17.29 2.36
N ARG A 119 4.84 17.76 1.69
CA ARG A 119 3.51 17.15 1.73
C ARG A 119 3.50 15.74 1.13
N TYR A 120 4.23 15.52 0.04
CA TYR A 120 4.41 14.18 -0.56
C TYR A 120 5.28 13.26 0.29
N LYS A 121 6.27 13.82 1.00
CA LYS A 121 7.13 13.12 1.95
C LYS A 121 6.60 13.13 3.38
N GLN A 122 5.30 13.35 3.59
CA GLN A 122 4.75 13.39 4.94
C GLN A 122 5.21 12.16 5.73
N PRO A 123 5.98 12.34 6.82
CA PRO A 123 6.47 11.21 7.58
C PRO A 123 5.25 10.46 8.12
N ARG A 124 5.33 9.13 8.14
CA ARG A 124 4.25 8.25 8.63
C ARG A 124 3.64 8.74 9.95
N ILE A 125 4.47 9.35 10.79
CA ILE A 125 4.11 9.99 12.05
C ILE A 125 3.02 11.07 11.88
N VAL A 126 3.12 11.99 10.91
CA VAL A 126 2.13 13.07 10.75
C VAL A 126 0.78 12.53 10.32
N ARG A 127 0.75 11.52 9.43
CA ARG A 127 -0.50 10.84 9.07
C ARG A 127 -1.10 10.11 10.27
N TRP A 128 -0.26 9.47 11.07
CA TRP A 128 -0.68 8.79 12.29
C TRP A 128 -1.25 9.77 13.32
N MET A 129 -0.60 10.92 13.54
CA MET A 129 -1.10 11.98 14.42
C MET A 129 -2.42 12.58 13.94
N LEU A 130 -2.60 12.79 12.63
CA LEU A 130 -3.88 13.26 12.08
C LEU A 130 -5.01 12.25 12.29
N ASN A 131 -4.73 10.96 12.10
CA ASN A 131 -5.71 9.91 12.35
C ASN A 131 -6.04 9.78 13.84
N LEU A 132 -5.02 9.87 14.71
CA LEU A 132 -5.20 9.88 16.16
C LEU A 132 -6.03 11.08 16.62
N SER A 133 -5.75 12.27 16.09
CA SER A 133 -6.51 13.49 16.36
C SER A 133 -7.99 13.35 15.95
N ARG A 134 -8.26 12.81 14.75
CA ARG A 134 -9.64 12.52 14.31
C ARG A 134 -10.32 11.52 15.22
N PHE A 135 -9.63 10.45 15.61
CA PHE A 135 -10.16 9.46 16.54
C PHE A 135 -10.53 10.07 17.89
N LEU A 136 -9.64 10.88 18.47
CA LEU A 136 -9.90 11.56 19.74
C LEU A 136 -11.08 12.53 19.65
N LEU A 137 -11.24 13.23 18.52
CA LEU A 137 -12.35 14.14 18.31
C LEU A 137 -13.70 13.38 18.23
N ILE A 138 -13.72 12.23 17.55
CA ILE A 138 -14.91 11.35 17.52
C ILE A 138 -15.22 10.81 18.92
N LEU A 139 -14.20 10.40 19.68
CA LEU A 139 -14.36 9.89 21.04
C LEU A 139 -14.92 10.98 21.97
N ALA A 140 -14.37 12.19 21.90
CA ALA A 140 -14.85 13.33 22.68
C ALA A 140 -16.32 13.67 22.36
N GLY A 141 -16.68 13.70 21.07
CA GLY A 141 -18.07 13.92 20.66
C GLY A 141 -19.03 12.87 21.23
N ARG A 142 -18.61 11.59 21.26
CA ARG A 142 -19.41 10.52 21.87
C ARG A 142 -19.57 10.68 23.38
N LEU A 143 -18.51 11.07 24.09
CA LEU A 143 -18.59 11.31 25.53
C LEU A 143 -19.54 12.46 25.88
N VAL A 144 -19.60 13.51 25.05
CA VAL A 144 -20.57 14.60 25.22
C VAL A 144 -22.00 14.09 25.08
N VAL A 145 -22.28 13.24 24.09
CA VAL A 145 -23.63 12.65 23.92
C VAL A 145 -24.02 11.80 25.12
N VAL A 146 -23.11 10.94 25.60
CA VAL A 146 -23.35 10.13 26.80
C VAL A 146 -23.60 11.02 28.03
N GLY A 147 -22.78 12.05 28.24
CA GLY A 147 -22.98 13.03 29.32
C GLY A 147 -24.33 13.73 29.25
N ALA A 148 -24.77 14.13 28.05
CA ALA A 148 -26.08 14.72 27.83
C ALA A 148 -27.23 13.76 28.15
N MET A 149 -27.10 12.46 27.83
CA MET A 149 -28.09 11.44 28.20
C MET A 149 -28.19 11.27 29.72
N PHE A 150 -27.06 11.21 30.43
CA PHE A 150 -27.06 11.15 31.90
C PHE A 150 -27.66 12.40 32.53
N TYR A 151 -27.35 13.58 31.99
CA TYR A 151 -27.94 14.83 32.44
C TYR A 151 -29.46 14.86 32.24
N GLY A 152 -29.93 14.48 31.05
CA GLY A 152 -31.37 14.37 30.76
C GLY A 152 -32.08 13.38 31.69
N TYR A 153 -31.43 12.24 31.98
CA TYR A 153 -31.95 11.26 32.94
C TYR A 153 -32.05 11.85 34.36
N ALA A 154 -30.99 12.49 34.85
CA ALA A 154 -30.99 13.11 36.18
C ALA A 154 -32.08 14.18 36.32
N GLU A 155 -32.27 15.00 35.28
CA GLU A 155 -33.31 16.02 35.27
C GLU A 155 -34.71 15.38 35.25
N SER A 156 -34.93 14.33 34.45
CA SER A 156 -36.20 13.60 34.44
C SER A 156 -36.56 13.00 35.81
N VAL A 157 -35.57 12.47 36.55
CA VAL A 157 -35.75 11.97 37.92
C VAL A 157 -36.11 13.13 38.86
N ARG A 158 -35.43 14.27 38.73
CA ARG A 158 -35.73 15.47 39.53
C ARG A 158 -37.17 15.95 39.33
N TRP A 159 -37.66 15.97 38.09
CA TRP A 159 -39.06 16.28 37.78
C TRP A 159 -40.01 15.22 38.34
N ALA A 160 -39.70 13.94 38.19
CA ALA A 160 -40.51 12.85 38.72
C ALA A 160 -40.68 12.95 40.25
N ILE A 161 -39.61 13.26 40.98
CA ILE A 161 -39.67 13.46 42.45
C ILE A 161 -40.58 14.63 42.81
N LYS A 162 -40.47 15.77 42.12
CA LYS A 162 -41.34 16.93 42.33
C LYS A 162 -42.82 16.62 42.06
N TRP A 163 -43.09 15.84 41.02
CA TRP A 163 -44.44 15.40 40.65
C TRP A 163 -45.02 14.40 41.65
N LEU A 164 -44.20 13.48 42.18
CA LEU A 164 -44.58 12.53 43.23
C LEU A 164 -45.05 13.25 44.50
N ALA A 165 -44.41 14.37 44.85
CA ALA A 165 -44.82 15.20 45.97
C ALA A 165 -46.21 15.85 45.80
N HIS A 166 -46.78 15.88 44.59
CA HIS A 166 -48.07 16.52 44.28
C HIS A 166 -49.23 15.51 44.11
N GLY A 167 -49.07 14.23 44.49
CA GLY A 167 -50.18 13.28 44.59
C GLY A 167 -50.44 12.45 43.32
N ALA A 168 -49.63 11.40 43.16
CA ALA A 168 -49.99 10.05 42.73
C ALA A 168 -51.13 9.83 41.69
N TRP A 169 -50.94 10.27 40.44
CA TRP A 169 -51.60 9.66 39.25
C TRP A 169 -50.61 9.16 38.17
N VAL A 170 -49.30 9.29 38.41
CA VAL A 170 -48.24 9.18 37.38
C VAL A 170 -47.85 7.73 37.01
N LEU A 171 -48.35 6.71 37.72
CA LEU A 171 -48.10 5.30 37.37
C LEU A 171 -48.56 4.93 35.93
N LEU A 172 -49.48 5.70 35.34
CA LEU A 172 -49.92 5.55 33.94
C LEU A 172 -48.91 6.07 32.89
N ILE A 173 -47.94 6.92 33.25
CA ILE A 173 -46.96 7.51 32.32
C ILE A 173 -45.62 6.75 32.30
N PHE A 174 -45.29 6.01 33.36
CA PHE A 174 -44.04 5.23 33.42
C PHE A 174 -44.06 3.94 32.57
N PHE A 175 -45.24 3.43 32.23
CA PHE A 175 -45.38 2.19 31.45
C PHE A 175 -44.87 2.27 29.98
N PRO A 176 -44.99 3.39 29.23
CA PRO A 176 -44.37 3.53 27.91
C PRO A 176 -42.86 3.87 27.93
N GLY A 177 -42.30 4.32 29.05
CA GLY A 177 -40.87 4.71 29.12
C GLY A 177 -39.89 3.53 29.12
N ILE A 178 -40.30 2.39 29.68
CA ILE A 178 -39.50 1.16 29.73
C ILE A 178 -39.33 0.55 28.31
N PRO A 179 -40.38 0.41 27.48
CA PRO A 179 -40.23 -0.02 26.09
C PRO A 179 -39.28 0.86 25.27
N VAL A 180 -39.33 2.18 25.45
CA VAL A 180 -38.49 3.13 24.69
C VAL A 180 -37.02 3.00 25.07
N THR A 181 -36.72 2.83 26.36
CA THR A 181 -35.34 2.62 26.82
C THR A 181 -34.80 1.26 26.39
N LEU A 182 -35.61 0.20 26.43
CA LEU A 182 -35.25 -1.12 25.90
C LEU A 182 -35.02 -1.10 24.39
N ALA A 183 -35.86 -0.39 23.62
CA ALA A 183 -35.67 -0.22 22.17
C ALA A 183 -34.38 0.55 21.85
N GLY A 184 -34.06 1.60 22.60
CA GLY A 184 -32.80 2.33 22.47
C GLY A 184 -31.58 1.46 22.75
N LEU A 185 -31.63 0.64 23.81
CA LEU A 185 -30.58 -0.33 24.13
C LEU A 185 -30.41 -1.38 23.01
N TYR A 186 -31.52 -1.87 22.46
CA TYR A 186 -31.50 -2.87 21.40
C TYR A 186 -30.86 -2.35 20.10
N VAL A 187 -31.20 -1.13 19.68
CA VAL A 187 -30.57 -0.48 18.51
C VAL A 187 -29.08 -0.27 18.75
N THR A 188 -28.70 0.16 19.95
CA THR A 188 -27.29 0.36 20.32
C THR A 188 -26.50 -0.95 20.28
N ALA A 189 -27.09 -2.05 20.74
CA ALA A 189 -26.50 -3.38 20.68
C ALA A 189 -26.31 -3.88 19.23
N ILE A 190 -27.27 -3.63 18.34
CA ILE A 190 -27.15 -3.98 16.91
C ILE A 190 -25.99 -3.21 16.26
N PHE A 191 -25.89 -1.90 16.51
CA PHE A 191 -24.77 -1.10 15.97
C PHE A 191 -23.42 -1.55 16.53
N ALA A 192 -23.34 -1.88 17.82
CA ALA A 192 -22.13 -2.41 18.43
C ALA A 192 -21.76 -3.79 17.84
N GLY A 193 -22.74 -4.68 17.63
CA GLY A 193 -22.55 -5.99 17.00
C GLY A 193 -22.05 -5.89 15.56
N ASN A 194 -22.67 -5.03 14.73
CA ASN A 194 -22.24 -4.79 13.36
C ASN A 194 -20.84 -4.15 13.30
N PHE A 195 -20.50 -3.29 14.27
CA PHE A 195 -19.17 -2.71 14.36
C PHE A 195 -18.10 -3.74 14.76
N LEU A 196 -18.42 -4.65 15.68
CA LEU A 196 -17.54 -5.74 16.09
C LEU A 196 -17.36 -6.81 15.01
N LEU A 197 -18.42 -7.16 14.27
CA LEU A 197 -18.40 -8.24 13.28
C LEU A 197 -17.94 -7.77 11.88
N GLY A 198 -18.25 -6.54 11.47
CA GLY A 198 -17.98 -6.03 10.12
C GLY A 198 -16.94 -4.91 10.04
N GLY A 199 -16.78 -4.10 11.10
CA GLY A 199 -15.91 -2.92 11.09
C GLY A 199 -14.42 -3.23 11.07
N TRP A 200 -14.01 -4.37 11.64
CA TRP A 200 -12.60 -4.74 11.76
C TRP A 200 -12.00 -5.35 10.49
N LYS A 201 -12.80 -6.05 9.68
CA LYS A 201 -12.32 -6.62 8.41
C LYS A 201 -11.88 -5.54 7.42
N GLY A 202 -12.70 -4.50 7.23
CA GLY A 202 -12.36 -3.38 6.35
C GLY A 202 -11.19 -2.53 6.84
N LEU A 203 -11.03 -2.39 8.16
CA LEU A 203 -9.89 -1.65 8.75
C LEU A 203 -8.59 -2.45 8.67
N GLY A 204 -8.65 -3.77 8.85
CA GLY A 204 -7.52 -4.67 8.68
C GLY A 204 -7.00 -4.68 7.25
N ASP A 205 -7.90 -4.79 6.26
CA ASP A 205 -7.53 -4.72 4.84
C ASP A 205 -7.01 -3.33 4.47
N TYR A 206 -7.61 -2.25 4.99
CA TYR A 206 -7.12 -0.89 4.76
C TYR A 206 -5.74 -0.61 5.40
N LEU A 207 -5.43 -1.23 6.54
CA LEU A 207 -4.14 -1.11 7.23
C LEU A 207 -3.07 -2.01 6.59
N MET A 208 -3.44 -3.17 6.04
CA MET A 208 -2.51 -4.13 5.43
C MET A 208 -2.27 -3.91 3.94
N ASP A 209 -3.21 -3.28 3.21
CA ASP A 209 -3.08 -3.06 1.76
C ASP A 209 -2.35 -1.75 1.38
N ARG A 210 -1.88 -0.96 2.37
CA ARG A 210 -1.02 0.21 2.13
C ARG A 210 0.41 0.02 2.63
N GLY A 211 1.07 -1.01 2.10
CA GLY A 211 2.52 -1.05 2.01
C GLY A 211 3.07 0.18 1.27
N PRO A 212 4.16 0.80 1.73
CA PRO A 212 4.61 2.13 1.32
C PRO A 212 5.40 2.10 0.00
N GLU A 213 4.86 1.53 -1.07
CA GLU A 213 5.65 1.35 -2.29
C GLU A 213 4.83 1.59 -3.54
N ARG A 214 4.85 2.86 -4.00
CA ARG A 214 5.00 3.31 -5.39
C ARG A 214 4.44 4.73 -5.56
N LEU A 215 5.22 5.70 -5.11
CA LEU A 215 5.33 6.99 -5.78
C LEU A 215 6.82 7.26 -6.01
N GLY A 216 7.46 6.35 -6.74
CA GLY A 216 8.78 6.61 -7.31
C GLY A 216 8.66 7.76 -8.31
N ALA A 217 9.57 8.73 -8.22
CA ALA A 217 9.58 9.97 -9.01
C ALA A 217 9.53 9.78 -10.54
N ASN A 218 9.71 8.54 -11.03
CA ASN A 218 9.68 8.21 -12.46
C ASN A 218 8.25 7.95 -13.01
N ALA A 219 7.27 7.63 -12.17
CA ALA A 219 5.90 7.41 -12.64
C ALA A 219 5.21 8.72 -13.07
N ALA A 220 5.56 9.84 -12.44
CA ALA A 220 5.04 11.16 -12.79
C ALA A 220 5.67 11.71 -14.09
N SER A 221 6.96 11.44 -14.33
CA SER A 221 7.63 11.84 -15.59
C SER A 221 7.15 11.02 -16.78
N GLU A 222 6.91 9.71 -16.62
CA GLU A 222 6.38 8.87 -17.69
C GLU A 222 4.91 9.14 -18.02
N ALA A 223 4.09 9.50 -17.04
CA ALA A 223 2.69 9.91 -17.26
C ALA A 223 2.59 11.27 -17.97
N TRP A 224 3.50 12.21 -17.66
CA TRP A 224 3.58 13.50 -18.34
C TRP A 224 4.12 13.36 -19.78
N ALA A 225 5.14 12.50 -20.00
CA ALA A 225 5.68 12.22 -21.32
C ALA A 225 4.64 11.58 -22.26
N ARG A 226 3.81 10.65 -21.76
CA ARG A 226 2.74 10.03 -22.55
C ARG A 226 1.63 11.02 -22.95
N LYS A 227 1.37 12.05 -22.15
CA LYS A 227 0.34 13.06 -22.44
C LYS A 227 0.80 14.11 -23.48
N ASN A 228 2.10 14.31 -23.63
CA ASN A 228 2.66 15.22 -24.64
C ASN A 228 2.95 14.52 -25.99
N ALA A 229 3.28 13.23 -25.99
CA ALA A 229 3.50 12.47 -27.22
C ALA A 229 2.24 12.31 -28.09
N SER A 230 1.03 12.44 -27.52
CA SER A 230 -0.22 12.43 -28.28
C SER A 230 -0.61 13.79 -28.89
N ARG A 231 0.07 14.88 -28.51
CA ARG A 231 -0.21 16.23 -29.02
C ARG A 231 0.59 16.60 -30.28
N THR A 232 1.67 15.89 -30.57
CA THR A 232 2.55 16.17 -31.73
C THR A 232 2.25 15.31 -32.96
N ARG A 233 1.13 14.57 -32.98
CA ARG A 233 0.74 13.73 -34.13
C ARG A 233 -0.24 14.40 -35.11
N TRP A 234 -0.56 15.67 -34.91
CA TRP A 234 -1.54 16.44 -35.71
C TRP A 234 -0.97 17.78 -36.21
N LEU A 235 0.33 17.83 -36.49
CA LEU A 235 1.01 18.87 -37.25
C LEU A 235 1.92 18.17 -38.26
#